data_AF-A0AAN6G2N0-F1
#
_entry.id   AF-A0AAN6G2N0-F1
#
_cell.length_a   1.000
_cell.length_b   1.000
_cell.length_c   1.000
_cell.angle_alpha   90.00
_cell.angle_beta   90.00
_cell.angle_gamma   90.00
#
_symmetry.space_group_name_H-M   'P 1'
#
loop_
_entity.id
_entity.type
_entity.pdbx_description
1 polymer ?
#
loop_
_entity_poly.entity_id
_entity_poly.type
_entity_poly.pdbx_seq_one_letter_code
_entity_poly.pdbx_strand_id
1 'polypeptide(L)'
;MASLFRTPLRPRTITHYRRAFSTTPAPAISLQLEKNDPEAVADALPPYPYGPARWYKQSDLGLYGGQMIRFGNNVGKRTKNKTRRSWHPNVLTRKLFSKALDRVVQVRVVARVLRTIDKLGGLDEYLLGEKETRIKELGESGWWLRWAIMQTPGVKARFVEERRRLGLPEEVATVKGEEEVAEAQSVTEEAAELDADELVELDIEEAAEEAGELVGTDGAFQVEQPPGVKPLKFRVGPGKHLMLTADGWRRTRPDPNRLLNILKTRFSKQYEEKMLPKLEMTFTAELARQQANLEPAARLSALEEEKMLKILKRQWRLDCKGKAAVEYDEKIAKRDERKGERKLKKKEAKKEERERRAVAVLGDRHVRDS
;
A
#
# COMPACT_ATOMS: atom_id res chain seq x y z
N MET A 1 40.89 45.53 4.28
CA MET A 1 39.89 45.59 5.36
C MET A 1 38.49 45.55 4.75
N ALA A 2 37.85 44.37 4.71
CA ALA A 2 36.40 44.18 4.67
C ALA A 2 36.13 42.67 4.51
N SER A 3 36.01 42.00 5.64
CA SER A 3 35.68 40.59 5.78
C SER A 3 34.21 40.32 5.43
N LEU A 4 34.01 39.43 4.45
CA LEU A 4 33.14 38.24 4.51
C LEU A 4 31.98 38.27 5.53
N PHE A 5 30.77 38.61 5.09
CA PHE A 5 29.53 38.02 5.58
C PHE A 5 28.49 38.01 4.45
N ARG A 6 28.62 37.05 3.53
CA ARG A 6 27.49 36.63 2.69
C ARG A 6 26.85 35.46 3.42
N THR A 7 25.69 35.72 4.01
CA THR A 7 24.83 34.73 4.63
C THR A 7 24.65 33.52 3.70
N PRO A 8 24.94 32.29 4.14
CA PRO A 8 24.63 31.12 3.34
C PRO A 8 23.11 30.99 3.22
N LEU A 9 22.63 30.82 2.00
CA LEU A 9 21.26 30.39 1.73
C LEU A 9 20.98 29.17 2.60
N ARG A 10 19.99 29.29 3.50
CA ARG A 10 19.49 28.15 4.30
C ARG A 10 19.24 26.98 3.36
N PRO A 11 19.78 25.78 3.62
CA PRO A 11 19.31 24.61 2.93
C PRO A 11 17.83 24.45 3.29
N ARG A 12 16.97 24.28 2.27
CA ARG A 12 15.61 23.77 2.48
C ARG A 12 15.73 22.30 2.85
N THR A 13 16.25 22.03 4.03
CA THR A 13 16.06 20.74 4.69
C THR A 13 14.65 20.74 5.23
N ILE A 14 13.72 20.14 4.49
CA ILE A 14 12.69 19.35 5.17
C ILE A 14 13.47 18.14 5.70
N THR A 15 14.11 18.31 6.85
CA THR A 15 14.48 17.18 7.67
C THR A 15 13.17 16.51 8.03
N HIS A 16 12.83 15.42 7.34
CA HIS A 16 11.94 14.44 7.91
C HIS A 16 12.68 13.89 9.14
N TYR A 17 12.42 14.50 10.29
CA TYR A 17 12.69 13.85 11.56
C TYR A 17 11.93 12.53 11.48
N ARG A 18 12.66 11.41 11.33
CA ARG A 18 12.13 10.11 11.73
C ARG A 18 11.84 10.24 13.23
N ARG A 19 10.63 10.69 13.57
CA ARG A 19 10.11 10.53 14.93
C ARG A 19 10.12 9.02 15.18
N ALA A 20 10.86 8.60 16.20
CA ALA A 20 11.00 7.19 16.58
C ALA A 20 9.64 6.49 16.85
N PHE A 21 8.57 7.28 17.01
CA PHE A 21 7.19 6.83 17.07
C PHE A 21 6.33 7.73 16.19
N SER A 22 6.15 7.35 14.91
CA SER A 22 5.16 7.96 14.02
C SER A 22 4.18 6.88 13.61
N THR A 23 2.93 6.99 14.06
CA THR A 23 1.83 6.07 13.70
C THR A 23 1.31 6.31 12.28
N THR A 24 1.76 7.38 11.62
CA THR A 24 1.48 7.66 10.21
C THR A 24 2.27 6.72 9.30
N PRO A 25 1.60 5.85 8.51
CA PRO A 25 2.29 4.95 7.60
C PRO A 25 2.97 5.76 6.48
N ALA A 26 4.23 5.42 6.18
CA ALA A 26 4.99 6.09 5.12
C ALA A 26 4.26 5.98 3.76
N PRO A 27 4.24 7.07 2.97
CA PRO A 27 3.43 7.18 1.77
C PRO A 27 3.78 6.12 0.72
N ALA A 28 2.81 5.89 -0.15
CA ALA A 28 2.87 4.92 -1.23
C ALA A 28 3.86 5.34 -2.33
N ILE A 29 4.68 4.41 -2.80
CA ILE A 29 5.61 4.59 -3.93
C ILE A 29 4.80 4.40 -5.21
N SER A 30 4.67 5.45 -6.05
CA SER A 30 4.08 5.50 -7.40
C SER A 30 5.00 4.98 -8.52
N LEU A 31 4.48 4.85 -9.76
CA LEU A 31 5.32 4.60 -10.95
C LEU A 31 6.07 5.86 -11.41
N GLN A 32 5.69 7.01 -10.88
CA GLN A 32 6.26 8.30 -11.24
C GLN A 32 7.37 8.57 -10.22
N LEU A 33 8.62 8.34 -10.64
CA LEU A 33 9.84 8.48 -9.83
C LEU A 33 9.90 9.84 -9.09
N GLU A 34 9.35 10.92 -9.66
CA GLU A 34 9.28 12.25 -9.02
C GLU A 34 8.26 12.36 -7.88
N LYS A 35 7.25 11.48 -7.83
CA LYS A 35 6.19 11.49 -6.81
C LYS A 35 6.47 10.53 -5.66
N ASN A 36 7.64 9.89 -5.67
CA ASN A 36 8.04 8.92 -4.67
C ASN A 36 9.09 9.52 -3.75
N ASP A 37 8.96 9.28 -2.46
CA ASP A 37 10.07 9.54 -1.55
C ASP A 37 11.26 8.66 -1.95
N PRO A 38 12.42 9.25 -2.29
CA PRO A 38 13.56 8.50 -2.81
C PRO A 38 14.10 7.48 -1.80
N GLU A 39 13.99 7.77 -0.50
CA GLU A 39 14.36 6.84 0.58
C GLU A 39 13.42 5.64 0.64
N ALA A 40 12.11 5.85 0.49
CA ALA A 40 11.13 4.76 0.52
C ALA A 40 11.31 3.80 -0.66
N VAL A 41 11.74 4.32 -1.81
CA VAL A 41 12.10 3.56 -3.01
C VAL A 41 13.39 2.77 -2.80
N ALA A 42 14.42 3.39 -2.23
CA ALA A 42 15.71 2.74 -1.97
C ALA A 42 15.57 1.56 -0.99
N ASP A 43 14.68 1.67 0.00
CA ASP A 43 14.37 0.59 0.95
C ASP A 43 13.60 -0.59 0.29
N ALA A 44 12.89 -0.31 -0.81
CA ALA A 44 11.95 -1.23 -1.43
C ALA A 44 12.51 -2.00 -2.63
N LEU A 45 13.44 -1.39 -3.39
CA LEU A 45 13.93 -1.94 -4.65
C LEU A 45 15.44 -2.18 -4.60
N PRO A 46 15.95 -3.19 -5.34
CA PRO A 46 17.37 -3.33 -5.56
C PRO A 46 17.94 -2.05 -6.18
N PRO A 47 19.06 -1.52 -5.66
CA PRO A 47 19.67 -0.31 -6.21
C PRO A 47 20.06 -0.56 -7.67
N TYR A 48 19.80 0.42 -8.52
CA TYR A 48 20.22 0.35 -9.92
C TYR A 48 21.76 0.34 -9.99
N PRO A 49 22.40 -0.62 -10.69
CA PRO A 49 23.86 -0.80 -10.64
C PRO A 49 24.69 0.44 -11.00
N TYR A 50 24.16 1.33 -11.85
CA TYR A 50 24.85 2.54 -12.30
C TYR A 50 24.40 3.82 -11.59
N GLY A 51 23.41 3.72 -10.69
CA GLY A 51 22.82 4.85 -9.97
C GLY A 51 22.08 5.86 -10.87
N PRO A 52 21.58 6.96 -10.27
CA PRO A 52 20.81 7.99 -10.98
C PRO A 52 21.66 8.75 -12.00
N ALA A 53 21.02 9.28 -13.04
CA ALA A 53 21.71 10.13 -14.01
C ALA A 53 22.21 11.42 -13.36
N ARG A 54 23.54 11.57 -13.29
CA ARG A 54 24.19 12.80 -12.78
C ARG A 54 23.86 14.03 -13.64
N TRP A 55 23.74 13.82 -14.95
CA TRP A 55 23.44 14.87 -15.93
C TRP A 55 22.15 14.52 -16.67
N TYR A 56 21.38 15.54 -17.03
CA TYR A 56 20.11 15.37 -17.74
C TYR A 56 19.11 14.48 -16.97
N LYS A 57 18.76 14.90 -15.74
CA LYS A 57 17.83 14.21 -14.80
C LYS A 57 16.46 13.87 -15.39
N GLN A 58 16.04 14.60 -16.43
CA GLN A 58 14.84 14.27 -17.20
C GLN A 58 14.89 12.82 -17.73
N SER A 59 16.08 12.28 -17.98
CA SER A 59 16.27 10.91 -18.48
C SER A 59 15.95 9.82 -17.48
N ASP A 60 15.99 10.09 -16.17
CA ASP A 60 15.65 9.11 -15.14
C ASP A 60 14.16 8.72 -15.20
N LEU A 61 13.32 9.60 -15.75
CA LEU A 61 11.85 9.53 -15.78
C LEU A 61 11.27 8.69 -16.91
N GLY A 62 12.11 8.12 -17.78
CA GLY A 62 11.62 7.31 -18.89
C GLY A 62 12.72 6.52 -19.59
N LEU A 63 12.39 5.98 -20.75
CA LEU A 63 13.28 5.14 -21.53
C LEU A 63 14.03 5.98 -22.57
N TYR A 64 15.20 6.49 -22.17
CA TYR A 64 16.05 7.34 -22.99
C TYR A 64 17.12 6.58 -23.78
N GLY A 65 17.41 5.32 -23.43
CA GLY A 65 18.36 4.49 -24.18
C GLY A 65 19.78 5.06 -24.15
N GLY A 66 20.17 5.63 -23.01
CA GLY A 66 21.45 6.33 -22.82
C GLY A 66 21.59 7.65 -23.59
N GLN A 67 20.55 8.14 -24.27
CA GLN A 67 20.60 9.42 -24.97
C GLN A 67 20.43 10.59 -24.02
N MET A 68 21.36 11.55 -24.12
CA MET A 68 21.39 12.78 -23.34
C MET A 68 21.41 14.00 -24.25
N ILE A 69 21.09 15.16 -23.69
CA ILE A 69 21.27 16.45 -24.37
C ILE A 69 22.74 16.63 -24.75
N ARG A 70 22.99 17.02 -26.00
CA ARG A 70 24.35 17.35 -26.47
C ARG A 70 24.49 18.85 -26.61
N PHE A 71 25.66 19.38 -26.28
CA PHE A 71 25.99 20.80 -26.42
C PHE A 71 27.07 20.99 -27.48
N GLY A 72 26.98 22.09 -28.23
CA GLY A 72 28.00 22.46 -29.21
C GLY A 72 27.78 23.87 -29.71
N ASN A 73 28.29 24.17 -30.90
CA ASN A 73 28.26 25.51 -31.46
C ASN A 73 27.61 25.51 -32.85
N ASN A 74 26.80 26.53 -33.13
CA ASN A 74 26.55 27.00 -34.49
C ASN A 74 27.80 27.72 -34.98
N VAL A 75 28.25 27.40 -36.20
CA VAL A 75 29.40 28.05 -36.83
C VAL A 75 28.89 28.85 -38.03
N GLY A 76 29.07 30.17 -37.98
CA GLY A 76 28.69 31.04 -39.09
C GLY A 76 29.47 30.72 -40.36
N LYS A 77 28.78 30.59 -41.50
CA LYS A 77 29.39 30.13 -42.77
C LYS A 77 30.54 31.02 -43.27
N ARG A 78 30.43 32.35 -43.12
CA ARG A 78 31.40 33.33 -43.63
C ARG A 78 32.48 33.70 -42.61
N THR A 79 32.06 34.11 -41.41
CA THR A 79 32.97 34.64 -40.38
C THR A 79 33.43 33.58 -39.37
N LYS A 80 32.89 32.35 -39.44
CA LYS A 80 33.16 31.25 -38.48
C LYS A 80 32.89 31.60 -37.01
N ASN A 81 32.05 32.62 -36.76
CA ASN A 81 31.62 32.99 -35.42
C ASN A 81 30.89 31.81 -34.77
N LYS A 82 31.26 31.48 -33.53
CA LYS A 82 30.74 30.33 -32.78
C LYS A 82 29.68 30.80 -31.78
N THR A 83 28.45 30.31 -31.93
CA THR A 83 27.34 30.58 -31.01
C THR A 83 26.90 29.29 -30.33
N ARG A 84 26.69 29.26 -29.01
CA ARG A 84 26.29 28.04 -28.30
C ARG A 84 24.92 27.52 -28.79
N ARG A 85 24.79 26.20 -28.91
CA ARG A 85 23.53 25.50 -29.19
C ARG A 85 23.45 24.19 -28.42
N SER A 86 22.23 23.64 -28.34
CA SER A 86 21.96 22.31 -27.80
C SER A 86 21.21 21.44 -28.82
N TRP A 87 21.36 20.12 -28.70
CA TRP A 87 20.60 19.12 -29.44
C TRP A 87 19.89 18.21 -28.44
N HIS A 88 18.56 18.21 -28.49
CA HIS A 88 17.72 17.39 -27.62
C HIS A 88 17.37 16.08 -28.33
N PRO A 89 17.28 14.96 -27.59
CA PRO A 89 16.70 13.73 -28.13
C PRO A 89 15.21 13.94 -28.45
N ASN A 90 14.70 13.20 -29.45
CA ASN A 90 13.28 13.23 -29.79
C ASN A 90 12.49 12.35 -28.80
N VAL A 91 12.04 12.97 -27.70
CA VAL A 91 11.28 12.32 -26.62
C VAL A 91 9.79 12.38 -26.94
N LEU A 92 9.12 11.24 -26.88
CA LEU A 92 7.69 11.07 -27.13
C LEU A 92 7.03 10.39 -25.92
N THR A 93 5.80 10.74 -25.61
CA THR A 93 4.99 10.00 -24.62
C THR A 93 4.12 9.00 -25.37
N ARG A 94 4.30 7.69 -25.12
CA ARG A 94 3.57 6.62 -25.83
C ARG A 94 3.03 5.59 -24.86
N LYS A 95 1.88 5.01 -25.22
CA LYS A 95 1.24 3.89 -24.54
C LYS A 95 1.75 2.60 -25.16
N LEU A 96 2.41 1.76 -24.36
CA LEU A 96 3.04 0.50 -24.78
C LEU A 96 2.44 -0.66 -23.99
N PHE A 97 2.03 -1.72 -24.66
CA PHE A 97 1.47 -2.90 -23.99
C PHE A 97 2.59 -3.76 -23.39
N SER A 98 2.43 -4.17 -22.13
CA SER A 98 3.26 -5.16 -21.45
C SER A 98 2.47 -6.46 -21.34
N LYS A 99 2.99 -7.53 -21.93
CA LYS A 99 2.38 -8.87 -21.93
C LYS A 99 2.47 -9.52 -20.55
N ALA A 100 3.58 -9.31 -19.84
CA ALA A 100 3.80 -9.86 -18.50
C ALA A 100 2.86 -9.22 -17.46
N LEU A 101 2.57 -7.92 -17.59
CA LEU A 101 1.67 -7.20 -16.70
C LEU A 101 0.21 -7.25 -17.17
N ASP A 102 -0.04 -7.69 -18.40
CA ASP A 102 -1.33 -7.65 -19.11
C ASP A 102 -1.99 -6.27 -19.09
N ARG A 103 -1.16 -5.23 -19.29
CA ARG A 103 -1.55 -3.82 -19.14
C ARG A 103 -0.84 -2.92 -20.12
N VAL A 104 -1.49 -1.83 -20.47
CA VAL A 104 -0.89 -0.74 -21.25
C VAL A 104 -0.15 0.20 -20.30
N VAL A 105 1.15 0.38 -20.50
CA VAL A 105 2.02 1.28 -19.75
C VAL A 105 2.33 2.50 -20.61
N GLN A 106 1.88 3.68 -20.19
CA GLN A 106 2.36 4.92 -20.80
C GLN A 106 3.80 5.19 -20.32
N VAL A 107 4.72 5.49 -21.25
CA VAL A 107 6.16 5.72 -21.00
C VAL A 107 6.71 6.86 -21.89
N ARG A 108 7.64 7.66 -21.36
CA ARG A 108 8.36 8.72 -22.09
C ARG A 108 9.54 8.02 -22.69
N VAL A 109 9.54 7.96 -24.00
CA VAL A 109 10.42 7.10 -24.74
C VAL A 109 11.00 7.89 -25.89
N VAL A 110 12.30 7.74 -26.09
CA VAL A 110 12.98 8.35 -27.23
C VAL A 110 12.65 7.57 -28.50
N ALA A 111 12.48 8.25 -29.64
CA ALA A 111 12.13 7.61 -30.90
C ALA A 111 13.08 6.47 -31.32
N ARG A 112 14.38 6.54 -30.98
CA ARG A 112 15.34 5.43 -31.17
C ARG A 112 14.96 4.20 -30.36
N VAL A 113 14.52 4.39 -29.12
CA VAL A 113 14.15 3.32 -28.20
C VAL A 113 12.87 2.63 -28.64
N LEU A 114 11.89 3.38 -29.13
CA LEU A 114 10.67 2.80 -29.75
C LEU A 114 11.03 1.79 -30.85
N ARG A 115 11.91 2.16 -31.78
CA ARG A 115 12.36 1.24 -32.84
C ARG A 115 13.05 -0.01 -32.29
N THR A 116 13.78 0.11 -31.18
CA THR A 116 14.40 -1.05 -30.54
C THR A 116 13.41 -1.93 -29.80
N ILE A 117 12.34 -1.36 -29.26
CA ILE A 117 11.22 -2.10 -28.66
C ILE A 117 10.53 -2.93 -29.74
N ASP A 118 10.18 -2.30 -30.86
CA ASP A 118 9.57 -2.99 -32.01
C ASP A 118 10.49 -4.09 -32.57
N LYS A 119 11.79 -3.81 -32.68
CA LYS A 119 12.80 -4.79 -33.14
C LYS A 119 12.91 -6.01 -32.23
N LEU A 120 12.75 -5.83 -30.92
CA LEU A 120 12.84 -6.92 -29.94
C LEU A 120 11.52 -7.67 -29.75
N GLY A 121 10.42 -7.14 -30.30
CA GLY A 121 9.11 -7.79 -30.26
C GLY A 121 8.22 -7.36 -29.10
N GLY A 122 8.59 -6.31 -28.34
CA GLY A 122 7.77 -5.84 -27.23
C GLY A 122 8.55 -5.06 -26.17
N LEU A 123 7.79 -4.45 -25.25
CA LEU A 123 8.34 -3.70 -24.11
C LEU A 123 9.06 -4.64 -23.13
N ASP A 124 8.49 -5.81 -22.88
CA ASP A 124 9.01 -6.74 -21.88
C ASP A 124 10.35 -7.32 -22.34
N GLU A 125 10.49 -7.68 -23.62
CA GLU A 125 11.72 -8.15 -24.23
C GLU A 125 12.81 -7.06 -24.22
N TYR A 126 12.42 -5.79 -24.38
CA TYR A 126 13.34 -4.67 -24.25
C TYR A 126 13.93 -4.57 -22.84
N LEU A 127 13.09 -4.74 -21.81
CA LEU A 127 13.45 -4.59 -20.39
C LEU A 127 14.19 -5.81 -19.84
N LEU A 128 13.83 -7.02 -20.29
CA LEU A 128 14.48 -8.27 -19.89
C LEU A 128 15.84 -8.50 -20.55
N GLY A 129 16.27 -7.62 -21.46
CA GLY A 129 17.57 -7.74 -22.12
C GLY A 129 18.74 -7.84 -21.13
N GLU A 130 19.51 -8.93 -21.25
CA GLU A 130 20.55 -9.31 -20.28
C GLU A 130 21.88 -8.56 -20.47
N LYS A 131 22.14 -8.04 -21.68
CA LYS A 131 23.40 -7.39 -22.02
C LYS A 131 23.64 -6.18 -21.12
N GLU A 132 24.88 -6.01 -20.68
CA GLU A 132 25.29 -4.88 -19.83
C GLU A 132 24.93 -3.52 -20.47
N THR A 133 25.12 -3.40 -21.80
CA THR A 133 24.75 -2.20 -22.55
C THR A 133 23.27 -1.87 -22.44
N ARG A 134 22.40 -2.90 -22.42
CA ARG A 134 20.97 -2.70 -22.23
C ARG A 134 20.69 -2.22 -20.81
N ILE A 135 21.32 -2.82 -19.79
CA ILE A 135 21.12 -2.39 -18.40
C ILE A 135 21.49 -0.91 -18.24
N LYS A 136 22.62 -0.46 -18.81
CA LYS A 136 23.02 0.96 -18.84
C LYS A 136 22.00 1.87 -19.54
N GLU A 137 21.39 1.39 -20.61
CA GLU A 137 20.42 2.12 -21.43
C GLU A 137 19.02 2.25 -20.79
N LEU A 138 18.69 1.43 -19.80
CA LEU A 138 17.37 1.41 -19.14
C LEU A 138 17.10 2.68 -18.31
N GLY A 139 18.11 3.16 -17.58
CA GLY A 139 17.91 4.16 -16.53
C GLY A 139 17.14 3.61 -15.32
N GLU A 140 16.88 4.46 -14.32
CA GLU A 140 16.22 4.05 -13.07
C GLU A 140 14.77 3.60 -13.30
N SER A 141 13.96 4.39 -14.01
CA SER A 141 12.57 4.02 -14.32
C SER A 141 12.48 2.72 -15.13
N GLY A 142 13.38 2.51 -16.09
CA GLY A 142 13.47 1.25 -16.84
C GLY A 142 13.90 0.08 -15.96
N TRP A 143 14.84 0.28 -15.04
CA TRP A 143 15.26 -0.73 -14.07
C TRP A 143 14.11 -1.17 -13.16
N TRP A 144 13.28 -0.24 -12.74
CA TRP A 144 12.12 -0.55 -11.89
C TRP A 144 11.05 -1.32 -12.65
N LEU A 145 10.77 -0.92 -13.89
CA LEU A 145 9.81 -1.63 -14.72
C LEU A 145 10.30 -3.04 -15.04
N ARG A 146 11.61 -3.22 -15.22
CA ARG A 146 12.25 -4.55 -15.33
C ARG A 146 12.02 -5.38 -14.07
N TRP A 147 12.31 -4.84 -12.89
CA TRP A 147 12.10 -5.55 -11.62
C TRP A 147 10.63 -5.94 -11.43
N ALA A 148 9.70 -5.05 -11.73
CA ALA A 148 8.27 -5.31 -11.67
C ALA A 148 7.83 -6.48 -12.54
N ILE A 149 8.29 -6.50 -13.78
CA ILE A 149 8.01 -7.57 -14.74
C ILE A 149 8.59 -8.90 -14.25
N MET A 150 9.80 -8.89 -13.68
CA MET A 150 10.42 -10.09 -13.09
C MET A 150 9.63 -10.66 -11.90
N GLN A 151 8.81 -9.86 -11.22
CA GLN A 151 7.98 -10.36 -10.12
C GLN A 151 6.72 -11.11 -10.58
N THR A 152 6.32 -10.94 -11.84
CA THR A 152 5.12 -11.57 -12.38
C THR A 152 5.29 -13.09 -12.48
N PRO A 153 4.21 -13.88 -12.27
CA PRO A 153 4.30 -15.34 -12.32
C PRO A 153 4.71 -15.85 -13.71
N GLY A 154 4.28 -15.18 -14.80
CA GLY A 154 4.64 -15.57 -16.16
C GLY A 154 6.15 -15.49 -16.43
N VAL A 155 6.80 -14.41 -15.98
CA VAL A 155 8.25 -14.25 -16.15
C VAL A 155 9.03 -15.16 -15.20
N LYS A 156 8.55 -15.36 -13.96
CA LYS A 156 9.14 -16.32 -13.03
C LYS A 156 9.12 -17.74 -13.59
N ALA A 157 7.98 -18.19 -14.11
CA ALA A 157 7.84 -19.50 -14.74
C ALA A 157 8.82 -19.65 -15.92
N ARG A 158 8.89 -18.65 -16.80
CA ARG A 158 9.85 -18.62 -17.91
C ARG A 158 11.31 -18.76 -17.44
N PHE A 159 11.69 -18.05 -16.38
CA PHE A 159 13.06 -18.13 -15.84
C PHE A 159 13.36 -19.46 -15.15
N VAL A 160 12.36 -20.10 -14.53
CA VAL A 160 12.50 -21.46 -14.00
C VAL A 160 12.76 -22.44 -15.14
N GLU A 161 12.01 -22.36 -16.24
CA GLU A 161 12.21 -23.18 -17.43
C GLU A 161 13.59 -22.94 -18.08
N GLU A 162 14.02 -21.68 -18.19
CA GLU A 162 15.34 -21.32 -18.70
C GLU A 162 16.47 -21.89 -17.81
N ARG A 163 16.32 -21.85 -16.49
CA ARG A 163 17.27 -22.49 -15.55
C ARG A 163 17.32 -24.00 -15.71
N ARG A 164 16.16 -24.67 -15.80
CA ARG A 164 16.07 -26.12 -16.07
C ARG A 164 16.81 -26.48 -17.35
N ARG A 165 16.62 -25.70 -18.41
CA ARG A 165 17.30 -25.89 -19.70
C ARG A 165 18.81 -25.73 -19.60
N LEU A 166 19.28 -24.82 -18.75
CA LEU A 166 20.71 -24.60 -18.48
C LEU A 166 21.31 -25.59 -17.47
N GLY A 167 20.51 -26.49 -16.89
CA GLY A 167 20.95 -27.42 -15.86
C GLY A 167 21.32 -26.76 -14.52
N LEU A 168 20.83 -25.55 -14.29
CA LEU A 168 21.02 -24.85 -13.02
C LEU A 168 20.06 -25.42 -11.95
N PRO A 169 20.51 -25.56 -10.69
CA PRO A 169 19.62 -26.02 -9.62
C PRO A 169 18.45 -25.05 -9.45
N GLU A 170 17.25 -25.61 -9.24
CA GLU A 170 16.10 -24.80 -8.87
C GLU A 170 16.36 -24.19 -7.49
N GLU A 171 16.30 -22.86 -7.38
CA GLU A 171 16.39 -22.22 -6.07
C GLU A 171 15.16 -22.64 -5.26
N VAL A 172 15.37 -23.37 -4.15
CA VAL A 172 14.37 -23.72 -3.12
C VAL A 172 13.91 -22.47 -2.33
N ALA A 173 14.13 -21.27 -2.84
CA ALA A 173 14.07 -20.02 -2.10
C ALA A 173 12.64 -19.47 -1.89
N THR A 174 11.60 -20.07 -2.48
CA THR A 174 10.22 -19.62 -2.26
C THR A 174 9.52 -20.35 -1.13
N VAL A 175 9.82 -21.62 -0.85
CA VAL A 175 9.12 -22.35 0.23
C VAL A 175 9.57 -21.87 1.60
N LYS A 176 10.89 -21.73 1.85
CA LYS A 176 11.38 -21.17 3.12
C LYS A 176 10.98 -19.72 3.33
N GLY A 177 11.01 -18.90 2.27
CA GLY A 177 10.55 -17.52 2.33
C GLY A 177 9.02 -17.37 2.42
N GLU A 178 8.24 -18.44 2.22
CA GLU A 178 6.78 -18.48 2.42
C GLU A 178 6.41 -19.10 3.78
N GLU A 179 7.16 -20.10 4.25
CA GLU A 179 7.03 -20.76 5.56
C GLU A 179 7.55 -19.89 6.71
N GLU A 180 8.75 -19.30 6.59
CA GLU A 180 9.27 -18.29 7.53
C GLU A 180 8.37 -17.04 7.54
N VAL A 181 7.53 -16.88 6.51
CA VAL A 181 6.56 -15.81 6.37
C VAL A 181 5.24 -16.12 7.04
N ALA A 182 4.82 -17.37 7.05
CA ALA A 182 3.69 -17.82 7.86
C ALA A 182 4.07 -17.79 9.36
N GLU A 183 5.31 -18.16 9.70
CA GLU A 183 5.86 -18.05 11.06
C GLU A 183 6.08 -16.58 11.48
N ALA A 184 6.63 -15.72 10.63
CA ALA A 184 6.75 -14.30 10.96
C ALA A 184 5.37 -13.61 11.03
N GLN A 185 4.37 -14.08 10.27
CA GLN A 185 2.98 -13.66 10.41
C GLN A 185 2.40 -14.11 11.75
N SER A 186 2.60 -15.36 12.18
CA SER A 186 2.12 -15.83 13.49
C SER A 186 2.85 -15.15 14.65
N VAL A 187 4.16 -14.92 14.55
CA VAL A 187 4.96 -14.25 15.60
C VAL A 187 4.66 -12.74 15.69
N THR A 188 4.36 -12.07 14.57
CA THR A 188 3.91 -10.67 14.61
C THR A 188 2.43 -10.52 14.98
N GLU A 189 1.61 -11.54 14.71
CA GLU A 189 0.25 -11.68 15.23
C GLU A 189 0.27 -11.90 16.75
N GLU A 190 1.19 -12.73 17.29
CA GLU A 190 1.40 -12.92 18.73
C GLU A 190 2.03 -11.68 19.41
N ALA A 191 3.00 -11.01 18.78
CA ALA A 191 3.60 -9.79 19.34
C ALA A 191 2.62 -8.59 19.32
N ALA A 192 1.75 -8.49 18.30
CA ALA A 192 0.66 -7.50 18.25
C ALA A 192 -0.55 -7.89 19.13
N GLU A 193 -0.60 -9.12 19.64
CA GLU A 193 -1.54 -9.57 20.66
C GLU A 193 -1.08 -9.20 22.07
N LEU A 194 0.23 -9.07 22.31
CA LEU A 194 0.81 -8.68 23.62
C LEU A 194 0.88 -7.17 23.86
N ASP A 195 0.95 -6.35 22.80
CA ASP A 195 0.94 -4.88 22.91
C ASP A 195 -0.47 -4.25 22.74
N ALA A 196 -1.54 -5.06 22.83
CA ALA A 196 -2.93 -4.62 22.66
C ALA A 196 -3.66 -4.32 23.98
N ASP A 197 -3.01 -4.52 25.12
CA ASP A 197 -3.60 -4.23 26.44
C ASP A 197 -3.65 -2.72 26.76
N GLU A 198 -3.04 -1.85 25.92
CA GLU A 198 -2.89 -0.41 26.20
C GLU A 198 -3.44 0.53 25.11
N LEU A 199 -4.39 0.09 24.28
CA LEU A 199 -5.07 0.97 23.32
C LEU A 199 -6.56 1.14 23.64
N VAL A 200 -6.80 1.82 24.75
CA VAL A 200 -8.03 2.60 24.97
C VAL A 200 -7.73 4.03 24.52
N GLU A 201 -8.62 4.58 23.67
CA GLU A 201 -8.65 5.98 23.20
C GLU A 201 -7.55 6.45 22.25
N LEU A 202 -7.67 6.10 20.96
CA LEU A 202 -7.25 7.01 19.89
C LEU A 202 -8.30 7.04 18.78
N ASP A 203 -8.74 8.25 18.42
CA ASP A 203 -9.72 8.54 17.37
C ASP A 203 -9.14 8.20 15.98
N ILE A 204 -9.44 7.00 15.49
CA ILE A 204 -9.00 6.49 14.17
C ILE A 204 -9.75 7.14 12.99
N GLU A 205 -10.77 7.96 13.25
CA GLU A 205 -11.62 8.57 12.20
C GLU A 205 -11.18 9.99 11.80
N GLU A 206 -10.51 10.76 12.66
CA GLU A 206 -10.03 12.11 12.30
C GLU A 206 -8.87 12.04 11.26
N ALA A 207 -8.14 10.93 11.23
CA ALA A 207 -7.14 10.62 10.21
C ALA A 207 -7.72 10.14 8.86
N ALA A 208 -9.01 9.81 8.81
CA ALA A 208 -9.70 9.35 7.59
C ALA A 208 -10.35 10.50 6.80
N GLU A 209 -10.77 11.58 7.48
CA GLU A 209 -11.37 12.76 6.83
C GLU A 209 -10.32 13.71 6.21
N GLU A 210 -9.04 13.62 6.61
CA GLU A 210 -7.94 14.45 6.08
C GLU A 210 -7.21 13.81 4.87
N ALA A 211 -7.89 12.93 4.12
CA ALA A 211 -7.32 12.18 2.99
C ALA A 211 -8.12 12.36 1.68
N GLY A 212 -8.74 13.52 1.50
CA GLY A 212 -9.50 13.88 0.30
C GLY A 212 -9.08 15.21 -0.28
N GLU A 213 -7.85 15.32 -0.78
CA GLU A 213 -7.47 16.41 -1.68
C GLU A 213 -7.14 15.87 -3.07
N LEU A 214 -7.88 16.38 -4.06
CA LEU A 214 -7.74 16.07 -5.47
C LEU A 214 -6.40 16.62 -5.98
N VAL A 215 -5.41 15.74 -6.10
CA VAL A 215 -4.14 16.07 -6.75
C VAL A 215 -4.36 16.10 -8.26
N GLY A 216 -4.21 17.28 -8.84
CA GLY A 216 -4.27 17.54 -10.28
C GLY A 216 -3.40 16.58 -11.10
N THR A 217 -3.92 16.15 -12.24
CA THR A 217 -3.28 15.16 -13.11
C THR A 217 -2.57 15.85 -14.27
N ASP A 218 -1.24 15.95 -14.19
CA ASP A 218 -0.42 16.26 -15.37
C ASP A 218 -0.14 14.95 -16.11
N GLY A 219 -0.80 14.76 -17.27
CA GLY A 219 -0.97 13.51 -18.02
C GLY A 219 0.28 12.88 -18.65
N ALA A 220 1.37 12.72 -17.89
CA ALA A 220 2.62 12.15 -18.38
C ALA A 220 2.61 10.62 -18.46
N PHE A 221 1.98 9.89 -17.51
CA PHE A 221 1.87 8.42 -17.49
C PHE A 221 0.56 7.89 -16.89
N GLN A 222 -0.20 7.11 -17.66
CA GLN A 222 -1.39 6.36 -17.26
C GLN A 222 -1.20 4.87 -17.58
N VAL A 223 -1.45 4.00 -16.61
CA VAL A 223 -1.62 2.56 -16.86
C VAL A 223 -3.11 2.29 -16.98
N GLU A 224 -3.60 1.88 -18.14
CA GLU A 224 -5.02 1.53 -18.27
C GLU A 224 -5.25 0.20 -17.54
N GLN A 225 -6.12 0.20 -16.53
CA GLN A 225 -6.63 -1.03 -15.94
C GLN A 225 -7.82 -1.50 -16.78
N PRO A 226 -7.70 -2.57 -17.57
CA PRO A 226 -8.86 -3.15 -18.22
C PRO A 226 -9.87 -3.60 -17.14
N PRO A 227 -11.18 -3.34 -17.33
CA PRO A 227 -12.20 -3.72 -16.36
C PRO A 227 -12.19 -5.24 -16.16
N GLY A 228 -12.05 -5.70 -14.90
CA GLY A 228 -12.05 -7.12 -14.52
C GLY A 228 -10.70 -7.71 -14.10
N VAL A 229 -9.58 -7.02 -14.33
CA VAL A 229 -8.26 -7.51 -13.91
C VAL A 229 -7.93 -6.99 -12.50
N LYS A 230 -7.66 -7.91 -11.55
CA LYS A 230 -7.30 -7.57 -10.16
C LYS A 230 -6.07 -6.65 -10.12
N PRO A 231 -6.00 -5.66 -9.20
CA PRO A 231 -4.78 -4.86 -9.01
C PRO A 231 -3.60 -5.76 -8.62
N LEU A 232 -2.51 -5.70 -9.38
CA LEU A 232 -1.32 -6.52 -9.15
C LEU A 232 -0.66 -6.11 -7.82
N LYS A 233 -0.64 -7.00 -6.83
CA LYS A 233 0.01 -6.82 -5.52
C LYS A 233 1.38 -7.50 -5.53
N PHE A 234 2.42 -6.73 -5.29
CA PHE A 234 3.82 -7.17 -5.24
C PHE A 234 4.31 -7.03 -3.80
N ARG A 235 4.88 -8.10 -3.25
CA ARG A 235 5.43 -8.06 -1.90
C ARG A 235 6.84 -7.49 -1.93
N VAL A 236 7.12 -6.59 -1.01
CA VAL A 236 8.40 -5.85 -0.94
C VAL A 236 9.10 -6.07 0.41
N GLY A 237 8.35 -6.51 1.42
CA GLY A 237 8.88 -6.92 2.72
C GLY A 237 7.77 -7.46 3.63
N PRO A 238 8.06 -7.78 4.89
CA PRO A 238 7.06 -8.21 5.88
C PRO A 238 5.97 -7.15 6.04
N GLY A 239 4.70 -7.50 5.80
CA GLY A 239 3.55 -6.57 5.89
C GLY A 239 3.52 -5.44 4.84
N LYS A 240 4.48 -5.40 3.90
CA LYS A 240 4.62 -4.34 2.88
C LYS A 240 4.33 -4.90 1.50
N HIS A 241 3.17 -4.54 0.95
CA HIS A 241 2.83 -4.83 -0.45
C HIS A 241 2.70 -3.53 -1.25
N LEU A 242 3.11 -3.56 -2.51
CA LEU A 242 2.86 -2.52 -3.52
C LEU A 242 1.83 -3.01 -4.54
N MET A 243 0.78 -2.25 -4.78
CA MET A 243 -0.22 -2.44 -5.82
C MET A 243 0.14 -1.65 -7.06
N LEU A 244 0.22 -2.26 -8.23
CA LEU A 244 0.21 -1.53 -9.48
C LEU A 244 -1.23 -1.05 -9.77
N THR A 245 -1.49 0.25 -9.61
CA THR A 245 -2.74 0.94 -9.93
C THR A 245 -2.62 1.77 -11.22
N ALA A 246 -3.73 2.35 -11.70
CA ALA A 246 -3.73 3.16 -12.93
C ALA A 246 -2.79 4.38 -12.86
N ASP A 247 -2.60 4.93 -11.66
CA ASP A 247 -1.71 6.08 -11.38
C ASP A 247 -0.29 5.66 -11.00
N GLY A 248 -0.01 4.35 -10.96
CA GLY A 248 1.29 3.79 -10.57
C GLY A 248 1.27 2.82 -9.40
N TRP A 249 2.44 2.48 -8.87
CA TRP A 249 2.56 1.63 -7.67
C TRP A 249 1.89 2.30 -6.46
N ARG A 250 1.35 1.54 -5.52
CA ARG A 250 0.75 2.06 -4.29
C ARG A 250 1.00 1.10 -3.16
N ARG A 251 1.47 1.51 -1.98
CA ARG A 251 1.44 0.58 -0.83
C ARG A 251 -0.01 0.16 -0.56
N THR A 252 -0.27 -1.13 -0.33
CA THR A 252 -1.60 -1.55 0.12
C THR A 252 -1.86 -0.87 1.46
N ARG A 253 -2.81 0.06 1.52
CA ARG A 253 -3.44 0.38 2.81
C ARG A 253 -3.98 -0.95 3.36
N PRO A 254 -3.88 -1.23 4.66
CA PRO A 254 -4.71 -2.26 5.27
C PRO A 254 -6.16 -2.02 4.82
N ASP A 255 -6.93 -3.07 4.54
CA ASP A 255 -8.35 -2.90 4.18
C ASP A 255 -8.97 -1.90 5.17
N PRO A 256 -9.78 -0.92 4.70
CA PRO A 256 -10.39 0.05 5.61
C PRO A 256 -11.20 -0.65 6.71
N ASN A 257 -11.73 -1.84 6.39
CA ASN A 257 -12.47 -2.69 7.30
C ASN A 257 -11.60 -3.72 8.04
N ARG A 258 -10.26 -3.72 7.89
CA ARG A 258 -9.39 -4.72 8.53
C ARG A 258 -9.49 -4.66 10.04
N LEU A 259 -9.36 -3.46 10.61
CA LEU A 259 -9.48 -3.26 12.06
C LEU A 259 -10.88 -3.64 12.55
N LEU A 260 -11.93 -3.25 11.79
CA LEU A 260 -13.30 -3.64 12.09
C LEU A 260 -13.48 -5.16 12.07
N ASN A 261 -12.89 -5.85 11.10
CA ASN A 261 -12.94 -7.31 11.01
C ASN A 261 -12.21 -7.98 12.17
N ILE A 262 -11.05 -7.47 12.57
CA ILE A 262 -10.29 -7.95 13.75
C ILE A 262 -11.11 -7.75 15.03
N LEU A 263 -11.76 -6.59 15.18
CA LEU A 263 -12.62 -6.31 16.33
C LEU A 263 -13.86 -7.20 16.33
N LYS A 264 -14.49 -7.44 15.17
CA LYS A 264 -15.62 -8.37 15.02
C LYS A 264 -15.24 -9.80 15.37
N THR A 265 -14.08 -10.28 14.90
CA THR A 265 -13.62 -11.64 15.22
C THR A 265 -13.26 -11.80 16.69
N ARG A 266 -12.60 -10.80 17.31
CA ARG A 266 -12.32 -10.78 18.75
C ARG A 266 -13.60 -10.79 19.57
N PHE A 267 -14.57 -9.94 19.24
CA PHE A 267 -15.87 -9.89 19.92
C PHE A 267 -16.62 -11.23 19.78
N SER A 268 -16.62 -11.82 18.58
CA SER A 268 -17.19 -13.15 18.34
C SER A 268 -16.54 -14.23 19.19
N LYS A 269 -15.21 -14.24 19.31
CA LYS A 269 -14.49 -15.21 20.17
C LYS A 269 -14.87 -15.04 21.64
N GLN A 270 -14.85 -13.81 22.16
CA GLN A 270 -15.26 -13.52 23.55
C GLN A 270 -16.70 -13.93 23.83
N TYR A 271 -17.59 -13.74 22.85
CA TYR A 271 -18.98 -14.18 22.96
C TYR A 271 -19.12 -15.70 22.96
N GLU A 272 -18.41 -16.38 22.05
CA GLU A 272 -18.36 -17.85 21.99
C GLU A 272 -17.84 -18.45 23.30
N GLU A 273 -16.74 -17.92 23.87
CA GLU A 273 -16.16 -18.37 25.14
C GLU A 273 -17.13 -18.22 26.32
N LYS A 274 -17.94 -17.15 26.33
CA LYS A 274 -18.93 -16.90 27.38
C LYS A 274 -20.16 -17.80 27.27
N MET A 275 -20.58 -18.14 26.05
CA MET A 275 -21.86 -18.79 25.79
C MET A 275 -21.76 -20.30 25.61
N LEU A 276 -20.71 -20.82 24.97
CA LEU A 276 -20.57 -22.26 24.69
C LEU A 276 -20.57 -23.13 25.94
N PRO A 277 -19.84 -22.81 27.03
CA PRO A 277 -19.86 -23.64 28.24
C PRO A 277 -21.25 -23.72 28.88
N LYS A 278 -22.01 -22.62 28.84
CA LYS A 278 -23.38 -22.59 29.39
C LYS A 278 -24.32 -23.50 28.61
N LEU A 279 -24.26 -23.41 27.27
CA LEU A 279 -25.07 -24.25 26.38
C LEU A 279 -24.71 -25.74 26.51
N GLU A 280 -23.41 -26.04 26.62
CA GLU A 280 -22.92 -27.39 26.85
C GLU A 280 -23.44 -27.95 28.18
N MET A 281 -23.31 -27.20 29.27
CA MET A 281 -23.78 -27.63 30.59
C MET A 281 -25.29 -27.88 30.62
N THR A 282 -26.09 -26.95 30.09
CA THR A 282 -27.55 -27.10 30.04
C THR A 282 -27.95 -28.32 29.23
N PHE A 283 -27.32 -28.51 28.07
CA PHE A 283 -27.63 -29.64 27.20
C PHE A 283 -27.21 -30.97 27.82
N THR A 284 -26.02 -31.07 28.43
CA THR A 284 -25.59 -32.30 29.11
C THR A 284 -26.50 -32.64 30.28
N ALA A 285 -27.00 -31.64 31.01
CA ALA A 285 -27.93 -31.85 32.11
C ALA A 285 -29.31 -32.33 31.61
N GLU A 286 -29.81 -31.75 30.51
CA GLU A 286 -31.06 -32.18 29.88
C GLU A 286 -30.96 -33.59 29.28
N LEU A 287 -29.86 -33.89 28.58
CA LEU A 287 -29.60 -35.21 28.01
C LEU A 287 -29.50 -36.27 29.11
N ALA A 288 -28.80 -35.99 30.20
CA ALA A 288 -28.72 -36.90 31.35
C ALA A 288 -30.10 -37.14 32.00
N ARG A 289 -30.94 -36.10 32.12
CA ARG A 289 -32.33 -36.24 32.62
C ARG A 289 -33.18 -37.11 31.70
N GLN A 290 -33.05 -36.95 30.38
CA GLN A 290 -33.79 -37.74 29.40
C GLN A 290 -33.35 -39.20 29.40
N GLN A 291 -32.05 -39.48 29.49
CA GLN A 291 -31.51 -40.83 29.55
C GLN A 291 -31.86 -41.58 30.84
N ALA A 292 -31.99 -40.85 31.96
CA ALA A 292 -32.44 -41.42 33.23
C ALA A 292 -33.90 -41.94 33.16
N ASN A 293 -34.74 -41.32 32.33
CA ASN A 293 -36.14 -41.73 32.13
C ASN A 293 -36.32 -42.86 31.12
N LEU A 294 -35.27 -43.23 30.37
CA LEU A 294 -35.31 -44.28 29.34
C LEU A 294 -34.79 -45.62 29.87
N GLU A 295 -35.38 -46.71 29.36
CA GLU A 295 -34.91 -48.08 29.57
C GLU A 295 -33.44 -48.25 29.12
N PRO A 296 -32.62 -49.09 29.80
CA PRO A 296 -31.18 -49.18 29.54
C PRO A 296 -30.81 -49.53 28.08
N ALA A 297 -31.65 -50.32 27.41
CA ALA A 297 -31.46 -50.73 26.02
C ALA A 297 -31.72 -49.61 24.99
N ALA A 298 -32.45 -48.55 25.38
CA ALA A 298 -32.79 -47.42 24.52
C ALA A 298 -31.88 -46.20 24.74
N ARG A 299 -30.87 -46.31 25.60
CA ARG A 299 -29.89 -45.23 25.85
C ARG A 299 -28.92 -45.12 24.68
N LEU A 300 -28.56 -43.88 24.34
CA LEU A 300 -27.54 -43.60 23.35
C LEU A 300 -26.21 -44.19 23.81
N SER A 301 -25.41 -44.69 22.87
CA SER A 301 -24.02 -45.04 23.15
C SER A 301 -23.17 -43.78 23.36
N ALA A 302 -22.10 -43.87 24.15
CA ALA A 302 -21.20 -42.74 24.39
C ALA A 302 -20.66 -42.11 23.09
N LEU A 303 -20.42 -42.93 22.05
CA LEU A 303 -19.97 -42.46 20.74
C LEU A 303 -21.05 -41.66 20.00
N GLU A 304 -22.32 -42.01 20.17
CA GLU A 304 -23.44 -41.28 19.58
C GLU A 304 -23.68 -39.95 20.30
N GLU A 305 -23.54 -39.93 21.63
CA GLU A 305 -23.58 -38.69 22.43
C GLU A 305 -22.48 -37.71 22.02
N GLU A 306 -21.26 -38.19 21.86
CA GLU A 306 -20.12 -37.36 21.40
C GLU A 306 -20.35 -36.81 19.99
N LYS A 307 -20.87 -37.64 19.08
CA LYS A 307 -21.23 -37.19 17.72
C LYS A 307 -22.32 -36.13 17.76
N MET A 308 -23.35 -36.31 18.57
CA MET A 308 -24.43 -35.35 18.77
C MET A 308 -23.92 -34.03 19.35
N LEU A 309 -23.11 -34.08 20.40
CA LEU A 309 -22.45 -32.91 21.00
C LEU A 309 -21.58 -32.18 19.97
N LYS A 310 -20.83 -32.90 19.12
CA LYS A 310 -20.00 -32.29 18.08
C LYS A 310 -20.82 -31.56 17.01
N ILE A 311 -21.97 -32.10 16.61
CA ILE A 311 -22.90 -31.46 15.67
C ILE A 311 -23.52 -30.21 16.30
N LEU A 312 -24.00 -30.32 17.55
CA LEU A 312 -24.60 -29.21 18.27
C LEU A 312 -23.60 -28.08 18.55
N LYS A 313 -22.37 -28.39 18.96
CA LYS A 313 -21.31 -27.38 19.11
C LYS A 313 -21.04 -26.61 17.82
N ARG A 314 -21.14 -27.25 16.64
CA ARG A 314 -21.02 -26.55 15.35
C ARG A 314 -22.20 -25.60 15.12
N GLN A 315 -23.43 -26.05 15.40
CA GLN A 315 -24.63 -25.22 15.27
C GLN A 315 -24.60 -24.04 16.26
N TRP A 316 -24.31 -24.28 17.53
CA TRP A 316 -24.18 -23.23 18.54
C TRP A 316 -23.12 -22.20 18.21
N ARG A 317 -21.98 -22.60 17.62
CA ARG A 317 -20.96 -21.64 17.14
C ARG A 317 -21.50 -20.75 16.02
N LEU A 318 -22.30 -21.27 15.10
CA LEU A 318 -22.93 -20.46 14.06
C LEU A 318 -23.95 -19.49 14.66
N ASP A 319 -24.77 -19.97 15.60
CA ASP A 319 -25.77 -19.14 16.28
C ASP A 319 -25.10 -18.05 17.14
N CYS A 320 -24.02 -18.39 17.85
CA CYS A 320 -23.22 -17.45 18.63
C CYS A 320 -22.57 -16.39 17.74
N LYS A 321 -22.05 -16.77 16.56
CA LYS A 321 -21.52 -15.81 15.58
C LYS A 321 -22.59 -14.84 15.09
N GLY A 322 -23.80 -15.35 14.77
CA GLY A 322 -24.93 -14.52 14.35
C GLY A 322 -25.34 -13.52 15.44
N LYS A 323 -25.50 -13.99 16.68
CA LYS A 323 -25.86 -13.14 17.82
C LYS A 323 -24.76 -12.13 18.17
N ALA A 324 -23.50 -12.56 18.16
CA ALA A 324 -22.36 -11.68 18.41
C ALA A 324 -22.25 -10.57 17.36
N ALA A 325 -22.56 -10.84 16.09
CA ALA A 325 -22.56 -9.81 15.05
C ALA A 325 -23.63 -8.74 15.32
N VAL A 326 -24.85 -9.14 15.69
CA VAL A 326 -25.95 -8.22 16.02
C VAL A 326 -25.59 -7.37 17.24
N GLU A 327 -25.13 -7.99 18.33
CA GLU A 327 -24.73 -7.26 19.55
C GLU A 327 -23.57 -6.29 19.30
N TYR A 328 -22.62 -6.67 18.43
CA TYR A 328 -21.52 -5.79 18.05
C TYR A 328 -22.02 -4.58 17.25
N ASP A 329 -22.89 -4.80 16.27
CA ASP A 329 -23.44 -3.72 15.45
C ASP A 329 -24.32 -2.76 16.28
N GLU A 330 -25.09 -3.28 17.25
CA GLU A 330 -25.80 -2.44 18.25
C GLU A 330 -24.85 -1.61 19.12
N LYS A 331 -23.72 -2.20 19.54
CA LYS A 331 -22.70 -1.52 20.34
C LYS A 331 -22.02 -0.41 19.56
N ILE A 332 -21.77 -0.62 18.26
CA ILE A 332 -21.25 0.42 17.37
C ILE A 332 -22.29 1.53 17.19
N ALA A 333 -23.55 1.20 16.89
CA ALA A 333 -24.60 2.19 16.70
C ALA A 333 -24.72 3.13 17.92
N LYS A 334 -24.74 2.58 19.13
CA LYS A 334 -24.75 3.37 20.39
C LYS A 334 -23.49 4.22 20.56
N ARG A 335 -22.33 3.75 20.10
CA ARG A 335 -21.08 4.54 20.14
C ARG A 335 -21.17 5.73 19.18
N ASP A 336 -21.68 5.49 17.97
CA ASP A 336 -21.75 6.51 16.93
C ASP A 336 -22.81 7.56 17.24
N GLU A 337 -23.94 7.17 17.87
CA GLU A 337 -24.92 8.09 18.45
C GLU A 337 -24.28 9.02 19.49
N ARG A 338 -23.57 8.46 20.48
CA ARG A 338 -22.86 9.24 21.52
C ARG A 338 -21.80 10.17 20.91
N LYS A 339 -21.09 9.71 19.87
CA LYS A 339 -20.14 10.54 19.12
C LYS A 339 -20.85 11.69 18.41
N GLY A 340 -22.00 11.42 17.77
CA GLY A 340 -22.84 12.42 17.12
C GLY A 340 -23.29 13.51 18.08
N GLU A 341 -23.80 13.12 19.25
CA GLU A 341 -24.20 14.05 20.32
C GLU A 341 -23.03 14.93 20.81
N ARG A 342 -21.85 14.33 21.02
CA ARG A 342 -20.64 15.08 21.40
C ARG A 342 -20.22 16.07 20.31
N LYS A 343 -20.28 15.68 19.03
CA LYS A 343 -19.98 16.57 17.90
C LYS A 343 -20.97 17.74 17.82
N LEU A 344 -22.26 17.50 18.06
CA LEU A 344 -23.28 18.54 18.12
C LEU A 344 -23.02 19.53 19.27
N LYS A 345 -22.80 19.04 20.50
CA LYS A 345 -22.46 19.88 21.66
C LYS A 345 -21.21 20.73 21.43
N LYS A 346 -20.17 20.16 20.79
CA LYS A 346 -18.94 20.89 20.44
C LYS A 346 -19.20 21.98 19.39
N LYS A 347 -20.08 21.74 18.42
CA LYS A 347 -20.50 22.74 17.43
C LYS A 347 -21.31 23.87 18.07
N GLU A 348 -22.22 23.55 18.98
CA GLU A 348 -23.02 24.51 19.74
C GLU A 348 -22.14 25.39 20.63
N ALA A 349 -21.24 24.80 21.42
CA ALA A 349 -20.29 25.54 22.25
C ALA A 349 -19.42 26.50 21.42
N LYS A 350 -18.93 26.05 20.25
CA LYS A 350 -18.15 26.89 19.32
C LYS A 350 -18.99 28.02 18.71
N LYS A 351 -20.29 27.80 18.53
CA LYS A 351 -21.23 28.83 18.06
C LYS A 351 -21.47 29.87 19.16
N GLU A 352 -21.73 29.45 20.40
CA GLU A 352 -21.88 30.34 21.55
C GLU A 352 -20.61 31.18 21.80
N GLU A 353 -19.42 30.57 21.67
CA GLU A 353 -18.15 31.28 21.78
C GLU A 353 -18.00 32.36 20.70
N ARG A 354 -18.38 32.06 19.46
CA ARG A 354 -18.41 33.04 18.36
C ARG A 354 -19.38 34.19 18.63
N GLU A 355 -20.56 33.90 19.17
CA GLU A 355 -21.56 34.90 19.54
C GLU A 355 -21.08 35.78 20.69
N ARG A 356 -20.50 35.20 21.75
CA ARG A 356 -19.87 35.95 22.86
C ARG A 356 -18.75 36.85 22.37
N ARG A 357 -17.90 36.35 21.46
CA ARG A 357 -16.83 37.13 20.85
C ARG A 357 -17.37 38.26 19.97
N ALA A 358 -18.46 38.06 19.25
CA ALA A 358 -19.11 39.11 18.46
C ALA A 358 -19.71 40.22 19.34
N VAL A 359 -20.34 39.85 20.46
CA VAL A 359 -20.89 40.82 21.45
C VAL A 359 -19.76 41.64 22.10
N ALA A 360 -18.65 41.00 22.49
CA ALA A 360 -17.49 41.69 23.05
C ALA A 360 -16.90 42.72 22.06
N VAL A 361 -16.81 42.38 20.77
CA VAL A 361 -16.32 43.30 19.72
C VAL A 361 -17.26 44.48 19.49
N LEU A 362 -18.57 44.34 19.71
CA LEU A 362 -19.54 45.44 19.63
C LEU A 362 -19.49 46.34 20.88
N GLY A 363 -19.30 45.76 22.07
CA GLY A 363 -19.11 46.51 23.32
C GLY A 363 -17.86 47.39 23.30
N ASP A 364 -16.75 46.88 22.77
CA ASP A 364 -15.49 47.65 22.62
C ASP A 364 -15.59 48.82 21.63
N ARG A 365 -16.55 48.80 20.70
CA ARG A 365 -16.80 49.94 19.79
C ARG A 365 -17.55 51.07 20.48
N HIS A 366 -18.51 50.75 21.35
CA HIS A 366 -19.27 51.77 22.09
C HIS A 366 -18.41 52.55 23.10
N VAL A 367 -17.38 51.92 23.67
CA VAL A 367 -16.46 52.58 24.63
C VAL A 367 -15.41 53.46 23.93
N ARG A 368 -15.21 53.32 22.61
CA ARG A 368 -14.27 54.17 21.85
C ARG A 368 -14.92 55.42 21.23
N ASP A 369 -16.25 55.44 21.11
CA ASP A 369 -17.00 56.53 20.49
C ASP A 369 -17.65 57.49 21.51
N SER A 370 -17.38 57.29 22.81
CA SER A 370 -17.75 58.17 23.94
C SER A 370 -16.50 58.65 24.66
#